data_AF-A0A0M5KU80-F1
#
_entry.id   AF-A0A0M5KU80-F1
#
_cell.length_a   1.000
_cell.length_b   1.000
_cell.length_c   1.000
_cell.angle_alpha   90.00
_cell.angle_beta   90.00
_cell.angle_gamma   90.00
#
_symmetry.space_group_name_H-M   'P 1'
#
loop_
_entity.id
_entity.type
_entity.pdbx_description
1 polymer ?
#
loop_
_entity_poly.entity_id
_entity_poly.type
_entity_poly.pdbx_seq_one_letter_code
_entity_poly.pdbx_strand_id
1 'polypeptide(L)' 'MEISELDPQIKDTQDELIMHQQKTQKFKEYVQGLYIDVYTQDEFTRRVDAIFNETFKRDEK' A
#
# COMPACT_ATOMS: atom_id res chain seq x y z
N MET A 1 -7.89 6.37 8.86
CA MET A 1 -8.42 5.19 9.58
C MET A 1 -7.42 4.97 10.70
N GLU A 2 -7.85 5.07 11.96
CA GLU A 2 -6.96 5.00 13.13
C GLU A 2 -7.20 3.68 13.84
N ILE A 3 -6.17 2.85 14.02
CA ILE A 3 -6.23 1.68 14.90
C ILE A 3 -5.83 2.17 16.29
N SER A 4 -6.74 2.13 17.24
CA SER A 4 -6.41 2.29 18.66
C SER A 4 -5.58 1.09 19.11
N GLU A 5 -4.46 1.31 19.82
CA GLU A 5 -3.58 0.25 20.33
C GLU A 5 -4.41 -0.84 21.04
N LEU A 6 -4.32 -2.09 20.57
CA LEU A 6 -4.97 -3.26 21.16
C LEU A 6 -3.98 -4.02 22.06
N ASP A 7 -4.50 -5.02 22.78
CA ASP A 7 -3.80 -5.78 23.83
C ASP A 7 -2.36 -6.23 23.47
N PRO A 8 -1.36 -6.04 24.34
CA PRO A 8 0.05 -6.35 24.07
C PRO A 8 0.35 -7.82 23.75
N GLN A 9 -0.56 -8.75 24.04
CA GLN A 9 -0.45 -10.17 23.64
C GLN A 9 -0.62 -10.41 22.13
N ILE A 10 -1.06 -9.40 21.38
CA ILE A 10 -1.31 -9.48 19.93
C ILE A 10 -0.37 -8.55 19.15
N LYS A 11 0.74 -8.11 19.78
CA LYS A 11 1.65 -7.10 19.24
C LYS A 11 2.21 -7.44 17.86
N ASP A 12 2.67 -8.67 17.65
CA ASP A 12 3.22 -9.07 16.34
C ASP A 12 2.16 -8.97 15.23
N THR A 13 0.91 -9.36 15.52
CA THR A 13 -0.21 -9.22 14.58
C THR A 13 -0.61 -7.76 14.40
N GLN A 14 -0.50 -6.92 15.45
CA GLN A 14 -0.75 -5.49 15.35
C GLN A 14 0.31 -4.78 14.50
N ASP A 15 1.59 -5.10 14.67
CA ASP A 15 2.67 -4.56 13.88
C ASP A 15 2.50 -4.93 12.40
N GLU A 16 2.10 -6.17 12.12
CA GLU A 16 1.76 -6.61 10.75
C GLU A 16 0.56 -5.84 10.19
N LEU A 17 -0.52 -5.66 10.97
CA LEU A 17 -1.70 -4.88 10.56
C LEU A 17 -1.37 -3.40 10.31
N ILE A 18 -0.58 -2.76 11.18
CA ILE A 18 -0.12 -1.38 11.03
C ILE A 18 0.75 -1.25 9.77
N MET A 19 1.67 -2.19 9.54
CA MET A 19 2.49 -2.22 8.33
C MET A 19 1.62 -2.33 7.07
N HIS A 20 0.61 -3.20 7.08
CA HIS A 20 -0.33 -3.34 5.96
C HIS A 20 -1.13 -2.06 5.72
N GLN A 21 -1.57 -1.36 6.78
CA GLN A 21 -2.25 -0.08 6.65
C GLN A 21 -1.34 1.01 6.06
N GLN A 22 -0.11 1.12 6.54
CA GLN A 22 0.87 2.08 6.00
C GLN A 22 1.15 1.80 4.52
N LYS A 23 1.35 0.53 4.14
CA LYS A 23 1.51 0.12 2.73
C LYS A 23 0.28 0.49 1.90
N THR A 24 -0.93 0.24 2.42
CA THR A 24 -2.18 0.58 1.73
C THR A 24 -2.35 2.09 1.53
N GLN A 25 -2.00 2.88 2.54
CA GLN A 25 -2.05 4.34 2.43
C GLN A 25 -1.05 4.85 1.38
N LYS A 26 0.18 4.35 1.40
CA LYS A 26 1.22 4.68 0.43
C LYS A 26 0.80 4.33 -1.00
N PHE A 27 0.23 3.14 -1.20
CA PHE A 27 -0.32 2.71 -2.50
C PHE A 27 -1.38 3.70 -3.00
N LYS A 28 -2.33 4.07 -2.13
CA LYS A 28 -3.39 5.03 -2.48
C LYS A 28 -2.81 6.38 -2.89
N GLU A 29 -1.87 6.92 -2.13
CA GLU A 29 -1.23 8.21 -2.42
C GLU A 29 -0.52 8.19 -3.79
N TYR A 30 0.18 7.11 -4.11
CA TYR A 30 0.86 6.97 -5.41
C TYR A 30 -0.11 6.82 -6.59
N VAL A 31 -1.17 6.02 -6.45
CA VAL A 31 -2.18 5.89 -7.51
C VAL A 31 -2.94 7.20 -7.71
N GLN A 32 -3.26 7.93 -6.63
CA GLN A 32 -3.90 9.25 -6.73
C GLN A 32 -3.00 10.30 -7.40
N GLY A 33 -1.68 10.14 -7.33
CA GLY A 33 -0.72 10.99 -8.04
C GLY A 33 -0.63 10.72 -9.55
N LEU A 34 -1.25 9.65 -10.06
CA LEU A 34 -1.31 9.38 -11.49
C LEU A 34 -2.37 10.25 -12.16
N TYR A 35 -1.95 11.04 -13.15
CA TYR A 35 -2.86 11.79 -14.00
C TYR A 35 -3.43 10.88 -15.09
N ILE A 36 -4.69 10.49 -14.95
CA ILE A 36 -5.38 9.60 -15.90
C ILE A 36 -5.35 10.18 -17.33
N ASP A 37 -5.45 11.50 -17.47
CA ASP A 37 -5.46 12.18 -18.78
C ASP A 37 -4.11 12.11 -19.54
N VAL A 38 -3.02 11.73 -18.85
CA VAL A 38 -1.68 11.64 -19.44
C VAL A 38 -1.40 10.25 -20.01
N TYR A 39 -2.14 9.23 -19.56
CA TYR A 39 -1.86 7.83 -19.88
C TYR A 39 -2.94 7.21 -20.74
N THR A 40 -2.54 6.32 -21.65
CA THR A 40 -3.48 5.35 -22.20
C THR A 40 -3.94 4.41 -21.10
N GLN A 41 -5.08 3.75 -21.30
CA GLN A 41 -5.59 2.76 -20.34
C GLN A 41 -4.55 1.67 -20.02
N ASP A 42 -3.82 1.20 -21.03
CA ASP A 42 -2.77 0.19 -20.85
C ASP A 42 -1.58 0.71 -20.05
N GLU A 43 -1.13 1.94 -20.31
CA GLU A 43 -0.03 2.54 -19.57
C GLU A 43 -0.42 2.80 -18.11
N PHE A 44 -1.63 3.33 -17.90
CA PHE A 44 -2.18 3.54 -16.55
C PHE A 44 -2.22 2.23 -15.77
N THR A 45 -2.74 1.16 -16.38
CA THR A 45 -2.83 -0.17 -15.76
C THR A 45 -1.44 -0.68 -15.36
N ARG A 46 -0.45 -0.59 -16.26
CA ARG A 46 0.94 -1.00 -15.97
C ARG A 46 1.56 -0.18 -14.84
N ARG A 47 1.26 1.11 -14.74
CA ARG A 47 1.76 1.97 -13.66
C ARG A 47 1.16 1.58 -12.32
N VAL A 48 -0.16 1.36 -12.27
CA VAL A 48 -0.84 0.89 -11.05
C VAL A 48 -0.26 -0.46 -10.60
N ASP A 49 -0.05 -1.41 -11.51
CA ASP A 49 0.54 -2.71 -11.20
C ASP A 49 1.97 -2.57 -10.66
N ALA A 50 2.79 -1.71 -11.26
CA ALA A 50 4.15 -1.45 -10.78
C ALA A 50 4.16 -0.86 -9.36
N ILE A 51 3.28 0.11 -9.09
CA ILE A 51 3.12 0.73 -7.77
C ILE A 51 2.66 -0.31 -6.74
N PHE A 52 1.71 -1.18 -7.10
CA PHE A 52 1.25 -2.27 -6.23
C PHE A 52 2.40 -3.21 -5.88
N ASN A 53 3.12 -3.69 -6.89
CA ASN A 53 4.23 -4.63 -6.70
C ASN A 53 5.36 -4.03 -5.87
N GLU A 54 5.69 -2.75 -6.05
CA GLU A 54 6.69 -2.07 -5.21
C GLU A 54 6.20 -1.91 -3.77
N THR A 55 4.94 -1.53 -3.57
CA THR A 55 4.39 -1.23 -2.25
C THR A 55 4.21 -2.48 -1.39
N PHE A 56 3.80 -3.58 -2.01
CA PHE A 56 3.51 -4.85 -1.34
C PHE A 56 4.56 -5.93 -1.57
N LYS A 57 5.73 -5.56 -2.13
CA LYS A 57 6.87 -6.47 -2.16
C LYS A 57 7.14 -6.97 -0.74
N ARG A 58 7.19 -8.29 -0.57
CA ARG A 58 7.67 -8.88 0.68
C ARG A 58 9.17 -8.58 0.73
N ASP A 59 9.63 -7.99 1.83
CA ASP A 59 11.04 -8.00 2.15
C ASP A 59 11.43 -9.48 2.27
N GLU A 60 12.13 -10.01 1.27
CA GLU A 60 12.78 -11.31 1.35
C GLU A 60 13.89 -11.18 2.40
N LYS A 61 13.53 -11.43 3.67
CA LYS A 61 14.46 -11.64 4.77
C LYS A 61 14.91 -13.09 4.81
#